data_AF-A0A4V2XMG7-F1
#
_entry.id   AF-A0A4V2XMG7-F1
#
_cell.length_a   1.000
_cell.length_b   1.000
_cell.length_c   1.000
_cell.angle_alpha   90.00
_cell.angle_beta   90.00
_cell.angle_gamma   90.00
#
_symmetry.space_group_name_H-M   'P 1'
#
loop_
_entity.id
_entity.type
_entity.pdbx_description
1 polymer ?
#
loop_
_entity_poly.entity_id
_entity_poly.type
_entity_poly.pdbx_seq_one_letter_code
_entity_poly.pdbx_strand_id
1 'polypeptide(L)' 'MTIDRAWLAVVSAEHTHLAVAGGFIQLNHGKRPGVARLHRGDGFVIYSPTDHYGSKTPLRAFTALGTVADEAPYQA' A
#
# COMPACT_ATOMS: atom_id res chain seq x y z
N MET A 1 15.49 14.08 3.84
CA MET A 1 14.84 13.66 2.59
C MET A 1 13.42 14.23 2.62
N THR A 2 13.07 15.07 1.67
CA THR A 2 11.72 15.64 1.56
C THR A 2 10.86 14.68 0.75
N ILE A 3 9.61 14.48 1.14
CA ILE A 3 8.67 13.67 0.35
C ILE A 3 7.90 14.62 -0.56
N ASP A 4 8.23 14.60 -1.85
CA ASP A 4 7.61 15.50 -2.85
C ASP A 4 6.31 14.92 -3.44
N ARG A 5 6.09 13.61 -3.25
CA ARG A 5 4.89 12.89 -3.70
C ARG A 5 4.51 11.83 -2.68
N ALA A 6 3.21 11.76 -2.38
CA ALA A 6 2.67 10.78 -1.45
C ALA A 6 1.43 10.07 -2.03
N TRP A 7 1.25 8.81 -1.66
CA TRP A 7 0.16 7.95 -2.13
C TRP A 7 -0.69 7.44 -0.98
N LEU A 8 -1.99 7.28 -1.23
CA LEU A 8 -2.93 6.59 -0.34
C LEU A 8 -3.26 5.22 -0.95
N ALA A 9 -2.91 4.17 -0.23
CA ALA A 9 -3.34 2.81 -0.53
C ALA A 9 -4.56 2.43 0.32
N VAL A 10 -5.53 1.74 -0.28
CA VAL A 10 -6.74 1.28 0.40
C VAL A 10 -6.72 -0.25 0.43
N VAL A 11 -6.45 -0.82 1.61
CA VAL A 11 -6.16 -2.25 1.80
C VAL A 11 -6.67 -2.68 3.18
N SER A 12 -7.30 -3.85 3.33
CA SER A 12 -7.69 -4.36 4.66
C SER A 12 -6.49 -4.49 5.60
N ALA A 13 -6.68 -4.31 6.91
CA ALA A 13 -5.57 -4.34 7.87
C ALA A 13 -4.82 -5.67 7.87
N GLU A 14 -5.52 -6.80 7.76
CA GLU A 14 -4.91 -8.12 7.62
C GLU A 14 -3.92 -8.20 6.45
N HIS A 15 -4.33 -7.75 5.25
CA HIS A 15 -3.44 -7.70 4.09
C HIS A 15 -2.30 -6.70 4.28
N THR A 16 -2.55 -5.59 4.99
CA THR A 16 -1.50 -4.64 5.37
C THR A 16 -0.45 -5.28 6.27
N HIS A 17 -0.86 -6.06 7.28
CA HIS A 17 0.07 -6.76 8.17
C HIS A 17 0.94 -7.76 7.41
N LEU A 18 0.35 -8.53 6.48
CA LEU A 18 1.10 -9.45 5.62
C LEU A 18 2.10 -8.72 4.72
N ALA A 19 1.68 -7.60 4.13
CA ALA A 19 2.52 -6.76 3.27
C ALA A 19 3.72 -6.18 4.05
N VAL A 20 3.48 -5.66 5.26
CA VAL A 20 4.54 -5.14 6.15
C VAL A 20 5.51 -6.26 6.56
N ALA A 21 4.99 -7.43 6.97
CA ALA A 21 5.83 -8.56 7.35
C ALA A 21 6.67 -9.08 6.16
N GLY A 22 6.14 -9.02 4.94
CA GLY A 22 6.84 -9.40 3.71
C GLY A 22 7.73 -8.31 3.11
N GLY A 23 7.67 -7.08 3.62
CA GLY A 23 8.45 -5.95 3.09
C GLY A 23 8.03 -5.51 1.67
N PHE A 24 6.76 -5.70 1.29
CA PHE A 24 6.26 -5.30 -0.02
C PHE A 24 4.91 -4.58 0.08
N ILE A 25 4.45 -4.00 -1.03
CA ILE A 25 3.06 -3.55 -1.20
C ILE A 25 2.49 -4.13 -2.50
N GLN A 26 1.24 -4.57 -2.47
CA GLN A 26 0.51 -5.04 -3.64
C GLN A 26 -0.79 -4.24 -3.77
N LEU A 27 -0.91 -3.51 -4.87
CA LEU A 27 -2.04 -2.59 -5.10
C LEU A 27 -2.76 -2.92 -6.41
N ASN A 28 -3.93 -2.29 -6.60
CA ASN A 28 -4.73 -2.38 -7.83
C ASN A 28 -5.11 -3.80 -8.25
N HIS A 29 -5.19 -4.76 -7.31
CA HIS A 29 -5.44 -6.18 -7.61
C HIS A 29 -4.47 -6.76 -8.68
N GLY A 30 -3.20 -6.33 -8.65
CA GLY A 30 -2.18 -6.76 -9.62
C GLY A 30 -2.20 -6.01 -10.95
N LYS A 31 -3.11 -5.05 -11.17
CA LYS A 31 -3.12 -4.23 -12.39
C LYS A 31 -1.98 -3.22 -12.37
N ARG A 32 -1.10 -3.33 -13.37
CA ARG A 32 0.11 -2.51 -13.52
C ARG A 32 -0.10 -0.98 -13.66
N PRO A 33 -1.09 -0.46 -14.42
CA PRO A 33 -1.12 0.97 -14.78
C PRO A 33 -1.08 1.95 -13.59
N GLY A 34 -1.76 1.63 -12.49
CA GLY A 34 -1.73 2.46 -11.29
C GLY A 34 -0.43 2.34 -10.49
N VAL A 35 0.11 1.12 -10.38
CA VAL A 35 1.33 0.83 -9.62
C VAL A 35 2.57 1.37 -10.34
N ALA A 36 2.57 1.39 -11.68
CA ALA A 36 3.67 1.91 -12.50
C ALA A 36 3.92 3.43 -12.36
N ARG A 37 3.08 4.14 -11.60
CA ARG A 37 3.25 5.56 -11.31
C ARG A 37 4.04 5.83 -10.02
N LEU A 38 4.24 4.80 -9.19
CA LEU A 38 5.07 4.85 -7.99
C LEU A 38 6.54 4.92 -8.41
N HIS A 39 7.30 5.83 -7.79
CA HIS A 39 8.74 5.95 -7.99
C HIS A 39 9.46 5.78 -6.66
N ARG A 40 10.72 5.33 -6.70
CA ARG A 40 11.58 5.27 -5.51
C ARG A 40 11.58 6.60 -4.77
N GLY A 41 11.39 6.54 -3.46
CA GLY A 41 11.35 7.71 -2.58
C GLY A 41 9.96 8.35 -2.44
N ASP A 42 8.97 7.97 -3.26
CA ASP A 42 7.58 8.36 -3.03
C ASP A 42 7.14 7.89 -1.64
N GLY A 43 6.48 8.76 -0.88
CA GLY A 43 5.84 8.38 0.38
C GLY A 43 4.55 7.61 0.13
N PHE A 44 4.15 6.75 1.05
CA PHE A 44 2.82 6.16 1.04
C PHE A 44 2.27 5.97 2.45
N VAL A 45 0.95 6.01 2.54
CA VAL A 45 0.19 5.61 3.71
C VAL A 45 -0.87 4.58 3.30
N ILE A 46 -1.09 3.57 4.14
CA ILE A 46 -2.16 2.60 3.96
C ILE A 46 -3.31 2.97 4.88
N TYR A 47 -4.49 3.15 4.30
CA TYR A 47 -5.75 3.26 5.01
C TYR A 47 -6.52 1.94 4.90
N SER A 48 -6.93 1.41 6.04
CA SER A 48 -7.69 0.19 6.13
C SER A 48 -9.15 0.48 6.44
N PRO A 49 -10.05 0.34 5.46
CA PRO A 49 -11.48 0.54 5.69
C PRO A 49 -12.06 -0.56 6.57
N THR A 50 -11.47 -1.77 6.52
CA THR A 50 -11.92 -2.98 7.22
C THR A 50 -10.72 -3.71 7.82
N ASP A 51 -11.00 -4.54 8.83
CA ASP A 51 -9.97 -5.35 9.48
C ASP A 51 -9.51 -6.51 8.58
N HIS A 52 -10.46 -7.30 8.08
CA HIS A 52 -10.23 -8.38 7.12
C HIS A 52 -10.81 -8.05 5.73
N TYR A 53 -10.32 -8.73 4.71
CA TYR A 53 -10.86 -8.59 3.35
C TYR A 53 -12.31 -9.08 3.28
N GLY A 54 -13.19 -8.30 2.65
CA GLY A 54 -14.62 -8.62 2.52
C GLY A 54 -15.46 -8.40 3.78
N SER A 55 -14.84 -8.01 4.91
CA SER A 55 -15.58 -7.67 6.13
C SER A 55 -16.50 -6.47 5.93
N LYS A 56 -17.66 -6.48 6.61
CA LYS A 56 -18.56 -5.31 6.69
C LYS A 56 -18.29 -4.44 7.91
N THR A 57 -17.45 -4.92 8.84
CA THR A 57 -17.09 -4.19 10.05
C THR A 57 -16.05 -3.12 9.70
N PRO A 58 -16.35 -1.84 9.94
CA PRO A 58 -15.42 -0.77 9.65
C PRO A 58 -14.26 -0.75 10.64
N LEU A 59 -13.03 -0.67 10.13
CA LEU A 59 -11.84 -0.33 10.91
C LEU A 59 -11.54 1.17 10.79
N ARG A 60 -11.44 1.67 9.55
CA ARG A 60 -11.25 3.10 9.22
C ARG A 60 -10.05 3.73 9.90
N ALA A 61 -8.89 3.09 9.79
CA ALA A 61 -7.65 3.56 10.39
C ALA A 61 -6.52 3.62 9.36
N PHE A 62 -5.54 4.51 9.58
CA PHE A 62 -4.25 4.39 8.92
C PHE A 62 -3.44 3.31 9.63
N THR A 63 -2.95 2.33 8.88
CA THR A 63 -2.40 1.08 9.41
C THR A 63 -0.94 0.86 9.06
N ALA A 64 -0.42 1.56 8.05
CA ALA A 64 0.99 1.57 7.73
C ALA A 64 1.41 2.88 7.05
N LEU A 65 2.68 3.22 7.15
CA LEU A 65 3.33 4.32 6.44
C LEU A 65 4.71 3.86 5.96
N GLY A 66 5.18 4.40 4.85
CA GLY A 66 6.50 4.05 4.33
C GLY A 66 6.91 4.86 3.13
N THR A 67 8.02 4.45 2.53
CA THR A 67 8.56 5.01 1.28
C THR A 67 8.77 3.89 0.29
N VAL A 68 8.48 4.14 -0.99
CA VAL A 68 8.74 3.18 -2.07
C VAL A 68 10.25 2.96 -2.20
N ALA A 69 10.69 1.71 -2.08
CA ALA A 69 12.11 1.35 -2.11
C ALA A 69 12.61 1.00 -3.52
N ASP A 70 11.72 0.48 -4.37
CA ASP A 70 12.06 -0.04 -5.69
C ASP A 70 11.91 1.00 -6.80
N GLU A 71 12.71 0.88 -7.86
CA GLU A 71 12.64 1.73 -9.06
C GLU A 71 11.44 1.38 -9.95
N ALA A 72 10.99 0.12 -9.92
CA ALA A 72 9.91 -0.36 -10.77
C ALA A 72 9.09 -1.44 -10.06
N PRO A 73 7.77 -1.54 -10.34
CA PRO A 73 6.94 -2.61 -9.80
C PRO A 73 7.39 -3.98 -10.27
N TYR A 74 7.46 -4.93 -9.34
CA TYR A 74 7.63 -6.35 -9.64
C TYR A 74 6.31 -6.97 -10.16
N GLN A 75 6.42 -7.89 -11.11
CA GLN A 75 5.31 -8.70 -11.62
C GLN A 75 5.79 -10.15 -11.74
N ALA A 76 5.14 -11.06 -11.01
CA ALA A 76 5.37 -12.50 -11.10
C ALA A 76 4.70 -13.12 -12.32
#